data_AF-A0A174A0C9-F1
#
_entry.id   AF-A0A174A0C9-F1
#
_cell.length_a   1.000
_cell.length_b   1.000
_cell.length_c   1.000
_cell.angle_alpha   90.00
_cell.angle_beta   90.00
_cell.angle_gamma   90.00
#
_symmetry.space_group_name_H-M   'P 1'
#
loop_
_entity.id
_entity.type
_entity.pdbx_description
1 polymer ?
#
loop_
_entity_poly.entity_id
_entity_poly.type
_entity_poly.pdbx_seq_one_letter_code
_entity_poly.pdbx_strand_id
1 'polypeptide(L)' 'MAENEAVRRLQASIDLLKERMRIDSNDLEYESHLRQKRQLQRILDRLLAKEAAEKKL' A
#
# COMPACT_ATOMS: atom_id res chain seq x y z
N MET A 1 -2.70 14.29 13.51
CA MET A 1 -1.68 14.19 12.45
C MET A 1 -0.85 12.89 12.48
N ALA A 2 -1.25 11.83 13.21
CA ALA A 2 -0.59 10.52 13.15
C ALA A 2 -1.13 9.62 12.02
N GLU A 3 -2.40 9.78 11.66
CA GLU A 3 -3.09 8.95 10.65
C GLU A 3 -2.61 9.22 9.22
N ASN A 4 -2.36 10.50 8.91
CA ASN A 4 -1.73 10.91 7.66
C ASN A 4 -0.30 10.38 7.51
N GLU A 5 0.40 10.19 8.62
CA GLU A 5 1.74 9.61 8.61
C GLU A 5 1.69 8.10 8.38
N ALA A 6 0.72 7.39 8.98
CA ALA A 6 0.49 5.97 8.70
C ALA A 6 0.15 5.72 7.23
N VAL A 7 -0.71 6.55 6.64
CA VAL A 7 -1.02 6.53 5.19
C VAL A 7 0.23 6.75 4.35
N ARG A 8 1.04 7.77 4.67
CA ARG A 8 2.30 8.04 3.95
C ARG A 8 3.30 6.90 4.04
N ARG A 9 3.46 6.26 5.21
CA ARG A 9 4.35 5.11 5.40
C ARG A 9 3.86 3.87 4.62
N LEU A 10 2.55 3.64 4.57
CA LEU A 10 1.96 2.56 3.77
C LEU A 10 2.17 2.81 2.28
N GLN A 11 1.98 4.05 1.81
CA GLN A 11 2.20 4.42 0.42
C GLN A 11 3.67 4.24 0.02
N ALA A 12 4.61 4.70 0.86
CA ALA A 12 6.05 4.49 0.63
C ALA A 12 6.43 3.00 0.54
N SER A 13 5.81 2.14 1.37
CA SER A 13 6.04 0.69 1.32
C SER A 13 5.50 0.06 0.03
N ILE A 14 4.35 0.53 -0.45
CA ILE A 14 3.77 0.09 -1.74
C ILE A 14 4.67 0.50 -2.91
N ASP A 15 5.21 1.71 -2.88
CA ASP A 15 6.06 2.22 -3.97
C ASP A 15 7.42 1.52 -3.99
N LEU A 16 8.01 1.22 -2.82
CA LEU A 16 9.20 0.37 -2.74
C LEU A 16 8.96 -1.03 -3.31
N LEU A 17 7.80 -1.64 -3.00
CA LEU A 17 7.43 -2.95 -3.56
C LEU A 17 7.24 -2.90 -5.08
N LYS A 18 6.68 -1.82 -5.63
CA LYS A 18 6.58 -1.65 -7.10
C LYS A 18 7.95 -1.61 -7.76
N GLU A 19 8.91 -0.89 -7.18
CA GLU A 19 10.27 -0.84 -7.72
C GLU A 19 10.96 -2.20 -7.65
N ARG A 20 10.82 -2.93 -6.53
CA ARG A 20 11.32 -4.32 -6.42
C ARG A 20 10.69 -5.24 -7.44
N MET A 21 9.37 -5.20 -7.60
CA MET A 21 8.66 -5.99 -8.62
C MET A 21 9.13 -5.70 -10.05
N ARG A 22 9.60 -4.49 -10.34
CA ARG A 22 10.17 -4.15 -11.65
C ARG A 22 11.50 -4.86 -11.88
N ILE A 23 12.33 -4.92 -10.84
CA ILE A 23 13.65 -5.58 -10.84
C ILE A 23 13.47 -7.10 -10.88
N ASP A 24 12.59 -7.63 -10.04
CA ASP A 24 12.33 -9.06 -9.84
C ASP A 24 11.28 -9.61 -10.83
N SER A 25 11.00 -8.88 -11.92
CA SER A 25 9.93 -9.21 -12.87
C SER A 25 10.08 -10.57 -13.57
N ASN A 26 11.28 -11.15 -13.52
CA ASN A 26 11.61 -12.47 -14.05
C ASN A 26 11.84 -13.54 -12.97
N ASP A 27 11.60 -13.22 -11.70
CA ASP A 27 11.84 -14.12 -10.57
C ASP A 27 10.54 -14.66 -9.96
N LEU A 28 10.63 -15.83 -9.32
CA LEU A 28 9.56 -16.46 -8.55
C LEU A 28 9.03 -15.56 -7.42
N GLU A 29 9.79 -14.56 -7.01
CA GLU A 29 9.38 -13.60 -6.00
C GLU A 29 8.34 -12.57 -6.48
N TYR A 30 8.17 -12.37 -7.80
CA TYR A 30 7.22 -11.40 -8.34
C TYR A 30 5.79 -11.61 -7.81
N GLU A 31 5.33 -12.86 -7.76
CA GLU A 31 3.99 -13.22 -7.26
C GLU A 31 3.85 -12.97 -5.75
N SER A 32 4.92 -13.16 -4.98
CA SER A 32 4.92 -12.86 -3.55
C SER A 32 4.85 -11.35 -3.31
N HIS A 33 5.63 -10.56 -4.04
CA HIS A 33 5.59 -9.10 -3.98
C HIS A 33 4.24 -8.55 -4.44
N LEU A 34 3.63 -9.14 -5.50
CA LEU A 34 2.29 -8.78 -5.98
C LEU A 34 1.22 -9.02 -4.91
N ARG A 35 1.26 -10.16 -4.21
CA ARG A 35 0.34 -10.44 -3.09
C ARG A 35 0.51 -9.44 -1.95
N GLN A 36 1.74 -9.15 -1.56
CA GLN A 36 2.04 -8.19 -0.50
C GLN A 36 1.56 -6.78 -0.85
N LYS A 37 1.78 -6.33 -2.09
CA LYS A 37 1.28 -5.05 -2.61
C LYS A 37 -0.25 -4.97 -2.53
N ARG A 38 -0.97 -6.03 -2.96
CA ARG A 38 -2.45 -6.05 -2.90
C ARG A 38 -2.96 -5.98 -1.47
N GLN A 39 -2.30 -6.63 -0.53
CA GLN A 39 -2.69 -6.57 0.88
C GLN A 39 -2.51 -5.16 1.46
N LEU A 40 -1.36 -4.53 1.21
CA LEU A 40 -1.09 -3.17 1.67
C LEU A 40 -2.06 -2.16 1.05
N GLN A 41 -2.38 -2.31 -0.24
CA GLN A 41 -3.34 -1.44 -0.91
C GLN A 41 -4.74 -1.54 -0.27
N ARG A 42 -5.21 -2.75 0.06
CA ARG A 42 -6.50 -2.92 0.74
C ARG A 42 -6.55 -2.27 2.12
N ILE A 43 -5.43 -2.27 2.85
CA ILE A 43 -5.33 -1.61 4.16
C ILE A 43 -5.40 -0.09 3.96
N LEU A 44 -4.65 0.43 2.99
CA LEU A 44 -4.66 1.85 2.65
C LEU A 44 -6.07 2.32 2.22
N ASP A 45 -6.73 1.57 1.32
CA ASP A 45 -8.07 1.90 0.84
C ASP A 45 -9.09 1.94 1.99
N ARG A 46 -8.98 1.03 2.96
CA ARG A 46 -9.83 1.02 4.16
C ARG A 46 -9.59 2.23 5.06
N LEU A 47 -8.34 2.65 5.23
CA LEU A 47 -8.00 3.84 6.02
C LEU A 47 -8.54 5.11 5.36
N LEU A 48 -8.36 5.25 4.04
CA LEU A 48 -8.88 6.39 3.29
C LEU A 48 -10.41 6.42 3.28
N ALA A 49 -11.07 5.28 3.16
CA ALA A 49 -12.52 5.19 3.22
C ALA A 49 -13.08 5.60 4.59
N LYS A 50 -12.40 5.22 5.68
CA LYS A 50 -12.75 5.68 7.03
C LYS A 50 -12.58 7.18 7.18
N GLU A 51 -11.44 7.74 6.76
CA GLU A 51 -11.19 9.18 6.82
C GLU A 51 -12.22 9.97 6.01
N ALA A 52 -12.60 9.48 4.82
CA ALA A 52 -13.61 10.11 3.98
C ALA A 52 -15.02 10.04 4.61
N ALA A 53 -15.34 8.98 5.36
CA ALA A 53 -16.60 8.86 6.10
C ALA A 53 -16.64 9.80 7.31
N GLU A 54 -15.53 9.91 8.06
CA GLU A 54 -15.41 10.81 9.21
C GLU A 54 -15.47 12.29 8.80
N LYS A 55 -14.88 12.67 7.67
CA LYS A 55 -14.96 14.04 7.14
C LYS A 55 -16.33 14.45 6.61
N LYS A 56 -17.25 13.49 6.41
CA LYS A 56 -18.63 13.74 5.95
C LYS A 56 -19.63 13.91 7.10
N LEU A 57 -19.20 13.66 8.34
CA LEU A 57 -19.93 13.91 9.58
C LEU A 57 -19.56 15.30 10.14
#